data_AF-A0A8X8XIU4-F1
#
_entry.id   AF-A0A8X8XIU4-F1
#
_cell.length_a   1.000
_cell.length_b   1.000
_cell.length_c   1.000
_cell.angle_alpha   90.00
_cell.angle_beta   90.00
_cell.angle_gamma   90.00
#
_symmetry.space_group_name_H-M   'P 1'
#
loop_
_entity.id
_entity.type
_entity.pdbx_description
1 polymer ?
#
loop_
_entity_poly.entity_id
_entity_poly.type
_entity_poly.pdbx_seq_one_letter_code
_entity_poly.pdbx_strand_id
1 'polypeptide(L)'
;MSGRRSSSVYRVIVCFVSFSLLMAINADDRNGEVDDEHEFTYLKNSPKGPENWGSLKTEWKLCSNGKSQSPINIIGEKVSVSSEIGTLKGNYKPAHAVLRNRGHDIMVEWNGDVMGMNLTGNTYNLLQCHWHMPSEHTISGRGSNLEIHMVHKSSQGKFAVIAILYDLGRSDPFLDKVSGKG
;
A
#
# COMPACT_ATOMS: atom_id res chain seq x y z
N MET A 1 40.38 15.38 16.84
CA MET A 1 39.84 14.35 15.93
C MET A 1 38.40 14.07 16.34
N SER A 2 37.42 14.61 15.61
CA SER A 2 35.99 14.40 15.86
C SER A 2 35.42 13.59 14.69
N GLY A 3 35.07 12.32 14.95
CA GLY A 3 34.55 11.41 13.94
C GLY A 3 33.07 11.65 13.68
N ARG A 4 32.73 12.04 12.45
CA ARG A 4 31.35 12.01 11.95
C ARG A 4 30.86 10.56 11.93
N ARG A 5 29.86 10.23 12.73
CA ARG A 5 29.06 9.02 12.53
C ARG A 5 28.14 9.26 11.34
N SER A 6 28.47 8.64 10.20
CA SER A 6 27.55 8.50 9.08
C SER A 6 26.49 7.47 9.44
N SER A 7 25.29 7.92 9.82
CA SER A 7 24.13 7.05 9.95
C SER A 7 23.60 6.73 8.55
N SER A 8 23.93 5.56 8.03
CA SER A 8 23.26 5.02 6.83
C SER A 8 21.79 4.80 7.14
N VAL A 9 20.91 5.53 6.45
CA VAL A 9 19.46 5.32 6.51
C VAL A 9 19.14 4.10 5.65
N TYR A 10 18.79 2.99 6.29
CA TYR A 10 18.31 1.80 5.59
C TYR A 10 16.83 2.01 5.27
N ARG A 11 16.52 2.24 3.99
CA ARG A 11 15.14 2.19 3.50
C ARG A 11 14.76 0.72 3.34
N VAL A 12 13.89 0.21 4.21
CA VAL A 12 13.30 -1.12 4.04
C VAL A 12 12.11 -0.96 3.09
N ILE A 13 12.25 -1.45 1.86
CA ILE A 13 11.16 -1.54 0.89
C ILE A 13 10.61 -2.96 0.97
N VAL A 14 9.34 -3.09 1.36
CA VAL A 14 8.66 -4.39 1.40
C VAL A 14 7.73 -4.46 0.19
N CYS A 15 7.96 -5.46 -0.67
CA CYS A 15 7.05 -5.76 -1.78
C CYS A 15 6.24 -7.01 -1.43
N PHE A 16 4.92 -6.85 -1.37
CA PHE A 16 3.99 -7.98 -1.28
C PHE A 16 3.53 -8.35 -2.70
N VAL A 17 3.81 -9.59 -3.11
CA VAL A 17 3.23 -10.17 -4.34
C VAL A 17 2.18 -11.17 -3.90
N SER A 18 0.91 -10.75 -3.84
CA SER A 18 -0.20 -11.66 -3.56
C SER A 18 -0.54 -12.45 -4.82
N PHE A 19 -0.26 -13.75 -4.81
CA PHE A 19 -0.68 -14.66 -5.89
C PHE A 19 -2.12 -15.14 -5.63
N SER A 20 -3.11 -14.36 -6.05
CA SER A 20 -4.51 -14.76 -6.00
C SER A 20 -4.83 -15.63 -7.22
N LEU A 21 -5.13 -16.90 -6.97
CA LEU A 21 -5.67 -17.82 -7.98
C LEU A 21 -7.21 -17.77 -7.94
N LEU A 22 -7.79 -17.72 -9.14
CA LEU A 22 -9.13 -18.16 -9.58
C LEU A 22 -10.30 -17.15 -9.75
N MET A 23 -11.03 -17.48 -10.83
CA MET A 23 -12.35 -17.07 -11.33
C MET A 23 -12.42 -15.74 -12.09
N ALA A 24 -12.61 -15.88 -13.40
CA ALA A 24 -13.13 -14.83 -14.27
C ALA A 24 -14.48 -14.35 -13.73
N ILE A 25 -14.47 -13.21 -13.07
CA ILE A 25 -15.64 -12.36 -12.92
C ILE A 25 -15.24 -11.08 -13.62
N ASN A 26 -16.07 -10.63 -14.56
CA ASN A 26 -15.87 -9.37 -15.27
C ASN A 26 -15.68 -8.26 -14.23
N ALA A 27 -14.43 -7.83 -14.04
CA ALA A 27 -14.10 -6.75 -13.14
C ALA A 27 -14.38 -5.44 -13.89
N ASP A 28 -15.57 -4.89 -13.67
CA ASP A 28 -15.80 -3.48 -13.92
C ASP A 28 -14.92 -2.69 -12.94
N ASP A 29 -14.00 -1.91 -13.49
CA ASP A 29 -12.74 -1.47 -12.86
C ASP A 29 -12.93 -0.31 -11.86
N ARG A 30 -14.12 -0.17 -11.26
CA ARG A 30 -14.46 0.91 -10.32
C ARG A 30 -15.38 0.53 -9.17
N ASN A 31 -15.85 -0.72 -9.06
CA ASN A 31 -16.97 -1.07 -8.17
C ASN A 31 -16.59 -1.67 -6.79
N GLY A 32 -15.33 -1.57 -6.36
CA GLY A 32 -14.85 -2.20 -5.13
C GLY A 32 -14.47 -1.26 -3.98
N GLU A 33 -14.19 0.02 -4.27
CA GLU A 33 -13.79 0.99 -3.25
C GLU A 33 -14.97 1.88 -2.87
N VAL A 34 -15.12 2.14 -1.58
CA VAL A 34 -16.18 2.97 -1.03
C VAL A 34 -15.66 4.39 -0.85
N ASP A 35 -16.46 5.38 -1.24
CA ASP A 35 -16.02 6.78 -1.25
C ASP A 35 -15.93 7.43 0.15
N ASP A 36 -16.39 6.74 1.21
CA ASP A 36 -16.35 7.19 2.61
C ASP A 36 -16.60 6.07 3.66
N GLU A 37 -16.49 6.43 4.94
CA GLU A 37 -16.70 5.56 6.12
C GLU A 37 -18.19 5.38 6.53
N HIS A 38 -19.18 5.71 5.70
CA HIS A 38 -20.58 5.49 6.13
C HIS A 38 -20.90 3.99 6.26
N GLU A 39 -20.24 3.15 5.47
CA GLU A 39 -20.51 1.72 5.40
C GLU A 39 -19.62 0.88 6.33
N PHE A 40 -18.46 1.39 6.72
CA PHE A 40 -17.47 0.74 7.60
C PHE A 40 -16.72 1.80 8.41
N THR A 41 -16.09 1.44 9.53
CA THR A 41 -15.22 2.36 10.28
C THR A 41 -13.96 1.65 10.76
N TYR A 42 -12.92 2.42 11.09
CA TYR A 42 -11.71 1.94 11.76
C TYR A 42 -11.81 1.88 13.30
N LEU A 43 -12.92 2.34 13.88
CA LEU A 43 -13.12 2.27 15.33
C LEU A 43 -13.20 0.82 15.80
N LYS A 44 -12.23 0.42 16.63
CA LYS A 44 -12.21 -0.89 17.29
C LYS A 44 -13.42 -1.07 18.20
N ASN A 45 -13.95 -2.29 18.26
CA ASN A 45 -15.13 -2.70 19.01
C ASN A 45 -16.44 -2.03 18.54
N SER A 46 -16.45 -1.43 17.35
CA SER A 46 -17.65 -0.89 16.74
C SER A 46 -18.40 -1.98 15.97
N PRO A 47 -19.75 -1.95 15.90
CA PRO A 47 -20.50 -2.85 15.02
C PRO A 47 -20.07 -2.78 13.55
N LYS A 48 -19.50 -1.65 13.12
CA LYS A 48 -18.93 -1.42 11.78
C LYS A 48 -17.39 -1.45 11.74
N GLY A 49 -16.75 -1.85 12.85
CA GLY A 49 -15.30 -1.88 13.03
C GLY A 49 -14.61 -3.00 12.25
N PRO A 50 -13.27 -2.97 12.17
CA PRO A 50 -12.48 -3.92 11.36
C PRO A 50 -12.75 -5.40 11.66
N GLU A 51 -12.98 -5.74 12.92
CA GLU A 51 -13.34 -7.10 13.35
C GLU A 51 -14.66 -7.62 12.77
N ASN A 52 -15.52 -6.72 12.28
CA ASN A 52 -16.87 -7.02 11.78
C ASN A 52 -17.04 -6.82 10.27
N TRP A 53 -16.05 -6.25 9.55
CA TRP A 53 -16.21 -5.87 8.14
C TRP A 53 -16.74 -6.99 7.24
N GLY A 54 -16.24 -8.22 7.43
CA GLY A 54 -16.69 -9.36 6.62
C GLY A 54 -18.15 -9.81 6.85
N SER A 55 -18.79 -9.30 7.90
CA SER A 55 -20.21 -9.54 8.19
C SER A 55 -21.12 -8.40 7.72
N LEU A 56 -20.57 -7.25 7.32
CA LEU A 56 -21.37 -6.08 6.94
C LEU A 56 -22.05 -6.26 5.58
N LYS A 57 -21.36 -6.93 4.64
CA LYS A 57 -21.84 -7.14 3.28
C LYS A 57 -21.41 -8.51 2.75
N THR A 58 -22.21 -9.06 1.82
CA THR A 58 -21.89 -10.35 1.21
C THR A 58 -20.60 -10.31 0.40
N GLU A 59 -20.33 -9.17 -0.24
CA GLU A 59 -19.15 -8.93 -1.08
C GLU A 59 -17.87 -8.78 -0.24
N TRP A 60 -17.98 -8.51 1.07
CA TRP A 60 -16.85 -8.26 1.97
C TRP A 60 -16.43 -9.49 2.79
N LYS A 61 -17.08 -10.65 2.58
CA LYS A 61 -16.83 -11.88 3.35
C LYS A 61 -15.35 -12.25 3.51
N LEU A 62 -14.53 -11.97 2.50
CA LEU A 62 -13.09 -12.24 2.50
C LEU A 62 -12.34 -11.54 3.64
N CYS A 63 -12.83 -10.39 4.13
CA CYS A 63 -12.27 -9.72 5.30
C CYS A 63 -12.32 -10.58 6.57
N SER A 64 -13.25 -11.55 6.64
CA SER A 64 -13.42 -12.45 7.79
C SER A 64 -12.89 -13.87 7.54
N ASN A 65 -13.05 -14.40 6.33
CA ASN A 65 -12.74 -15.81 6.03
C ASN A 65 -11.58 -16.01 5.05
N GLY A 66 -10.96 -14.92 4.57
CA GLY A 66 -9.76 -14.95 3.76
C GLY A 66 -8.58 -15.49 4.56
N LYS A 67 -7.72 -16.29 3.90
CA LYS A 67 -6.54 -16.91 4.54
C LYS A 67 -5.23 -16.17 4.27
N SER A 68 -5.29 -15.14 3.43
CA SER A 68 -4.15 -14.35 2.96
C SER A 68 -4.51 -12.86 3.01
N GLN A 69 -4.93 -12.38 4.18
CA GLN A 69 -5.27 -10.97 4.39
C GLN A 69 -4.01 -10.16 4.74
N SER A 70 -4.06 -8.87 4.41
CA SER A 70 -3.10 -7.85 4.84
C SER A 70 -3.81 -6.87 5.78
N PRO A 71 -3.08 -6.12 6.62
CA PRO A 71 -1.62 -6.13 6.81
C PRO A 71 -1.10 -7.36 7.58
N ILE A 72 0.23 -7.53 7.63
CA ILE A 72 0.89 -8.54 8.46
C ILE A 72 2.03 -7.97 9.33
N ASN A 73 2.40 -8.72 10.35
CA ASN A 73 3.66 -8.51 11.08
C ASN A 73 4.80 -9.25 10.37
N ILE A 74 5.81 -8.50 9.94
CA ILE A 74 7.00 -9.00 9.26
C ILE A 74 8.06 -9.34 10.31
N ILE A 75 8.36 -10.62 10.47
CA ILE A 75 9.32 -11.13 11.43
C ILE A 75 10.54 -11.64 10.66
N GLY A 76 11.70 -11.00 10.85
CA GLY A 76 12.92 -11.30 10.06
C GLY A 76 13.32 -12.78 10.07
N GLU A 77 13.16 -13.47 11.20
CA GLU A 77 13.45 -14.92 11.34
C GLU A 77 12.56 -15.82 10.47
N LYS A 78 11.39 -15.32 10.05
CA LYS A 78 10.43 -16.04 9.21
C LYS A 78 10.53 -15.65 7.73
N VAL A 79 11.44 -14.73 7.38
CA VAL A 79 11.62 -14.26 6.01
C VAL A 79 12.59 -15.17 5.28
N SER A 80 12.17 -15.69 4.13
CA SER A 80 13.04 -16.38 3.18
C SER A 80 13.56 -15.40 2.15
N VAL A 81 14.89 -15.27 2.04
CA VAL A 81 15.53 -14.44 1.02
C VAL A 81 15.70 -15.25 -0.26
N SER A 82 15.23 -14.72 -1.39
CA SER A 82 15.42 -15.31 -2.71
C SER A 82 16.10 -14.32 -3.64
N SER A 83 17.20 -14.75 -4.27
CA SER A 83 17.89 -13.97 -5.31
C SER A 83 17.07 -13.86 -6.60
N GLU A 84 16.07 -14.73 -6.80
CA GLU A 84 15.23 -14.75 -8.00
C GLU A 84 14.27 -13.55 -8.06
N ILE A 85 13.94 -12.95 -6.91
CA ILE A 85 13.06 -11.79 -6.83
C ILE A 85 13.75 -10.54 -7.41
N GLY A 86 15.09 -10.52 -7.40
CA GLY A 86 15.90 -9.41 -7.90
C GLY A 86 15.72 -8.12 -7.11
N THR A 87 16.18 -7.01 -7.68
CA THR A 87 15.99 -5.66 -7.10
C THR A 87 14.70 -5.08 -7.64
N LEU A 88 13.88 -4.50 -6.75
CA LEU A 88 12.73 -3.70 -7.18
C LEU A 88 13.19 -2.52 -8.03
N LYS A 89 12.77 -2.49 -9.30
CA LYS A 89 13.06 -1.41 -10.24
C LYS A 89 11.76 -0.74 -10.64
N GLY A 90 11.51 0.44 -10.08
CA GLY A 90 10.49 1.36 -10.55
C GLY A 90 11.02 2.22 -11.70
N ASN A 91 10.21 2.38 -12.73
CA ASN A 91 10.40 3.36 -13.78
C ASN A 91 9.15 4.25 -13.77
N TYR A 92 9.21 5.35 -13.03
CA TYR A 92 8.11 6.28 -12.87
C TYR A 92 8.38 7.58 -13.62
N LYS A 93 7.38 8.12 -14.29
CA LYS A 93 7.43 9.44 -14.93
C LYS A 93 6.53 10.42 -14.19
N PRO A 94 6.89 11.72 -14.14
CA PRO A 94 5.95 12.75 -13.70
C PRO A 94 4.70 12.76 -14.60
N ALA A 95 3.52 12.89 -14.00
CA ALA A 95 2.26 13.09 -14.69
C ALA A 95 1.31 13.94 -13.84
N HIS A 96 0.20 14.36 -14.45
CA HIS A 96 -0.88 15.02 -13.73
C HIS A 96 -1.54 14.06 -12.74
N ALA A 97 -1.85 14.58 -11.56
CA ALA A 97 -2.50 13.82 -10.51
C ALA A 97 -3.55 14.67 -9.79
N VAL A 98 -4.51 14.00 -9.17
CA VAL A 98 -5.56 14.59 -8.34
C VAL A 98 -5.36 14.11 -6.91
N LEU A 99 -5.38 15.05 -5.97
CA LEU A 99 -5.45 14.75 -4.54
C LEU A 99 -6.92 14.62 -4.14
N ARG A 100 -7.28 13.51 -3.50
CA ARG A 100 -8.63 13.22 -3.03
C ARG A 100 -8.62 12.89 -1.54
N ASN A 101 -9.65 13.33 -0.86
CA ASN A 101 -10.03 12.83 0.46
C ASN A 101 -11.22 11.90 0.24
N ARG A 102 -11.08 10.62 0.60
CA ARG A 102 -12.11 9.59 0.43
C ARG A 102 -12.83 9.27 1.74
N GLY A 103 -12.80 10.19 2.70
CA GLY A 103 -13.34 9.99 4.05
C GLY A 103 -12.48 9.09 4.94
N HIS A 104 -11.98 7.98 4.39
CA HIS A 104 -11.23 6.94 5.10
C HIS A 104 -9.71 7.02 4.87
N ASP A 105 -9.27 7.72 3.82
CA ASP A 105 -7.87 8.06 3.59
C ASP A 105 -7.69 9.33 2.72
N ILE A 106 -6.44 9.72 2.54
CA ILE A 106 -6.02 10.68 1.52
C ILE A 106 -5.35 9.89 0.38
N MET A 107 -5.75 10.18 -0.86
CA MET A 107 -5.25 9.50 -2.05
C MET A 107 -4.71 10.51 -3.06
N VAL A 108 -3.58 10.18 -3.69
CA VAL A 108 -3.16 10.77 -4.97
C VAL A 108 -3.45 9.79 -6.09
N GLU A 109 -4.26 10.21 -7.05
CA GLU A 109 -4.66 9.44 -8.23
C GLU A 109 -4.03 10.06 -9.49
N TRP A 110 -3.33 9.28 -10.31
CA TRP A 110 -2.70 9.79 -11.53
C TRP A 110 -3.59 9.67 -12.76
N ASN A 111 -3.69 10.75 -13.53
CA ASN A 111 -4.37 10.79 -14.81
C ASN A 111 -3.36 10.56 -15.93
N GLY A 112 -3.28 9.33 -16.43
CA GLY A 112 -2.43 8.95 -17.56
C GLY A 112 -1.35 7.93 -17.21
N ASP A 113 -0.50 7.60 -18.18
CA ASP A 113 0.56 6.59 -18.01
C ASP A 113 1.78 7.16 -17.27
N VAL A 114 1.81 6.94 -15.96
CA VAL A 114 2.97 7.19 -15.08
C VAL A 114 4.03 6.09 -15.16
N MET A 115 3.82 5.08 -16.01
CA MET A 115 4.52 3.80 -16.02
C MET A 115 4.44 3.13 -14.64
N GLY A 116 5.44 2.37 -14.23
CA GLY A 116 5.37 1.64 -12.98
C GLY A 116 6.57 0.76 -12.74
N MET A 117 6.34 -0.46 -12.26
CA MET A 117 7.39 -1.40 -11.92
C MET A 117 7.33 -2.67 -12.77
N ASN A 118 8.47 -3.32 -12.94
CA ASN A 118 8.54 -4.68 -13.46
C ASN A 118 8.82 -5.65 -12.32
N LEU A 119 7.94 -6.64 -12.17
CA LEU A 119 8.08 -7.74 -11.22
C LEU A 119 8.11 -9.04 -12.02
N THR A 120 9.27 -9.72 -11.97
CA THR A 120 9.49 -11.03 -12.62
C THR A 120 9.02 -11.09 -14.09
N GLY A 121 9.28 -10.02 -14.85
CA GLY A 121 8.91 -9.92 -16.26
C GLY A 121 7.52 -9.34 -16.53
N ASN A 122 6.71 -9.13 -15.49
CA ASN A 122 5.37 -8.54 -15.61
C ASN A 122 5.40 -7.05 -15.26
N THR A 123 4.82 -6.23 -16.14
CA THR A 123 4.69 -4.78 -15.90
C THR A 123 3.43 -4.48 -15.10
N TYR A 124 3.58 -3.68 -14.05
CA TYR A 124 2.51 -3.16 -13.22
C TYR A 124 2.58 -1.64 -13.24
N ASN A 125 1.57 -1.00 -13.84
CA ASN A 125 1.48 0.46 -13.93
C ASN A 125 0.94 1.03 -12.61
N LEU A 126 1.53 2.12 -12.13
CA LEU A 126 1.07 2.83 -10.94
C LEU A 126 -0.28 3.50 -11.24
N LEU A 127 -1.24 3.33 -10.34
CA LEU A 127 -2.58 3.91 -10.45
C LEU A 127 -2.77 5.05 -9.45
N GLN A 128 -2.50 4.74 -8.18
CA GLN A 128 -2.72 5.64 -7.07
C GLN A 128 -1.70 5.37 -5.96
N CYS A 129 -1.60 6.32 -5.05
CA CYS A 129 -1.08 6.04 -3.72
C CYS A 129 -1.97 6.66 -2.66
N HIS A 130 -1.97 6.06 -1.48
CA HIS A 130 -2.73 6.55 -0.33
C HIS A 130 -1.97 6.28 0.97
N TRP A 131 -2.40 6.92 2.05
CA TRP A 131 -1.71 6.89 3.33
C TRP A 131 -2.57 6.32 4.45
N HIS A 132 -1.91 5.57 5.33
CA HIS A 132 -2.46 5.07 6.59
C HIS A 132 -1.65 5.62 7.78
N MET A 133 -2.35 6.07 8.82
CA MET A 133 -1.74 6.55 10.06
C MET A 133 -2.48 5.97 11.27
N PRO A 134 -1.81 5.21 12.16
CA PRO A 134 -0.41 4.74 12.08
C PRO A 134 -0.19 3.73 10.92
N SER A 135 1.03 3.20 10.77
CA SER A 135 1.26 2.13 9.78
C SER A 135 0.38 0.90 10.04
N GLU A 136 -0.05 0.25 8.97
CA GLU A 136 -0.82 -0.99 9.03
C GLU A 136 0.12 -2.19 9.19
N HIS A 137 1.18 -2.27 8.39
CA HIS A 137 2.23 -3.26 8.55
C HIS A 137 3.08 -2.97 9.78
N THR A 138 3.61 -4.03 10.39
CA THR A 138 4.55 -3.93 11.50
C THR A 138 5.82 -4.71 11.18
N ILE A 139 6.96 -4.25 11.69
CA ILE A 139 8.23 -4.97 11.62
C ILE A 139 8.58 -5.41 13.04
N SER A 140 8.70 -6.72 13.25
CA SER A 140 8.93 -7.32 14.58
C SER A 140 7.95 -6.81 15.64
N GLY A 141 6.67 -6.65 15.26
CA GLY A 141 5.58 -6.16 16.10
C GLY A 141 5.55 -4.64 16.32
N ARG A 142 6.51 -3.90 15.76
CA ARG A 142 6.55 -2.44 15.86
C ARG A 142 5.93 -1.78 14.63
N GLY A 143 4.91 -0.96 14.85
CA GLY A 143 4.36 -0.04 13.84
C GLY A 143 5.24 1.20 13.67
N SER A 144 5.18 1.77 12.47
CA SER A 144 5.76 3.07 12.11
C SER A 144 4.69 4.17 12.21
N ASN A 145 5.10 5.43 12.10
CA ASN A 145 4.20 6.56 12.28
C ASN A 145 3.22 6.76 11.12
N LEU A 146 3.63 6.39 9.90
CA LEU A 146 2.84 6.53 8.68
C LEU A 146 3.24 5.42 7.71
N GLU A 147 2.31 5.00 6.87
CA GLU A 147 2.55 4.07 5.77
C GLU A 147 1.90 4.61 4.50
N ILE A 148 2.65 4.60 3.39
CA ILE A 148 2.09 4.84 2.06
C ILE A 148 1.94 3.51 1.33
N HIS A 149 0.81 3.33 0.67
CA HIS A 149 0.59 2.24 -0.27
C HIS A 149 0.59 2.81 -1.68
N MET A 150 1.54 2.36 -2.50
CA MET A 150 1.56 2.65 -3.93
C MET A 150 0.94 1.47 -4.69
N VAL A 151 -0.26 1.67 -5.24
CA VAL A 151 -1.06 0.62 -5.87
C VAL A 151 -0.81 0.57 -7.36
N HIS A 152 -0.44 -0.60 -7.84
CA HIS A 152 -0.14 -0.85 -9.24
C HIS A 152 -1.02 -1.96 -9.80
N LYS A 153 -1.27 -1.92 -11.11
CA LYS A 153 -2.07 -2.92 -11.82
C LYS A 153 -1.41 -3.33 -13.14
N SER A 154 -1.41 -4.62 -13.41
CA SER A 154 -0.94 -5.18 -14.68
C SER A 154 -2.04 -5.16 -15.74
N SER A 155 -1.67 -5.33 -17.02
CA SER A 155 -2.63 -5.45 -18.12
C SER A 155 -3.60 -6.63 -18.00
N GLN A 156 -3.25 -7.63 -17.19
CA GLN A 156 -4.11 -8.79 -16.88
C GLN A 156 -5.04 -8.54 -15.68
N GLY A 157 -5.03 -7.33 -15.11
CA GLY A 157 -5.87 -6.97 -13.98
C GLY A 157 -5.35 -7.37 -12.61
N LYS A 158 -4.13 -7.93 -12.52
CA LYS A 158 -3.50 -8.28 -11.22
C LYS A 158 -2.92 -7.04 -10.55
N PHE A 159 -3.09 -6.96 -9.23
CA PHE A 159 -2.58 -5.88 -8.40
C PHE A 159 -1.23 -6.21 -7.76
N ALA A 160 -0.44 -5.17 -7.51
CA ALA A 160 0.77 -5.23 -6.70
C ALA A 160 0.93 -3.91 -5.93
N VAL A 161 1.33 -3.99 -4.66
CA VAL A 161 1.44 -2.83 -3.76
C VAL A 161 2.86 -2.72 -3.23
N ILE A 162 3.43 -1.51 -3.31
CA ILE A 162 4.65 -1.15 -2.58
C ILE A 162 4.22 -0.40 -1.33
N ALA A 163 4.57 -0.93 -0.16
CA ALA A 163 4.39 -0.24 1.11
C ALA A 163 5.71 0.47 1.49
N ILE A 164 5.64 1.76 1.82
CA ILE A 164 6.77 2.51 2.40
C ILE A 164 6.38 2.95 3.81
N LEU A 165 7.16 2.50 4.79
CA LEU A 165 6.99 2.82 6.20
C LEU A 165 7.81 4.05 6.57
N TYR A 166 7.21 4.96 7.35
CA TYR A 166 7.82 6.21 7.77
C TYR A 166 7.92 6.29 9.29
N ASP A 167 9.12 6.54 9.79
CA ASP A 167 9.36 7.04 11.14
C ASP A 167 9.50 8.57 11.10
N LEU A 168 9.18 9.23 12.22
CA LEU A 168 9.41 10.67 12.36
C LEU A 168 10.88 11.05 12.13
N GLY A 169 11.10 12.11 11.35
CA GLY A 169 12.45 12.57 11.01
C GLY A 169 12.45 13.70 10.00
N ARG A 170 13.39 13.65 9.05
CA ARG A 170 13.50 14.62 7.96
C ARG A 170 12.23 14.59 7.10
N SER A 171 11.78 15.76 6.65
CA SER A 171 10.63 15.84 5.74
C SER A 171 10.87 15.03 4.46
N ASP A 172 9.78 14.42 3.99
CA ASP A 172 9.75 13.71 2.72
C ASP A 172 9.34 14.69 1.61
N PRO A 173 10.16 14.87 0.56
CA PRO A 173 9.86 15.84 -0.51
C PRO A 173 8.56 15.58 -1.26
N PHE A 174 8.10 14.33 -1.32
CA PHE A 174 6.82 14.02 -1.95
C PHE A 174 5.66 14.49 -1.07
N LEU A 175 5.71 14.22 0.24
CA LEU A 175 4.75 14.76 1.20
C LEU A 175 4.73 16.30 1.26
N ASP A 176 5.89 16.96 1.17
CA ASP A 176 5.97 18.43 1.12
C ASP A 176 5.18 18.97 -0.09
N LYS A 177 5.33 18.33 -1.25
CA LYS A 177 4.63 18.71 -2.48
C LYS A 177 3.12 18.47 -2.39
N VAL A 178 2.70 17.32 -1.85
CA VAL A 178 1.28 16.96 -1.70
C VAL A 178 0.58 17.85 -0.66
N SER A 179 1.28 18.23 0.40
CA SER A 179 0.75 19.11 1.46
C SER A 179 0.78 20.61 1.14
N GLY A 180 1.26 20.99 -0.06
CA GLY A 180 1.31 22.39 -0.51
C GLY A 180 2.38 23.22 0.18
N LYS A 181 3.45 22.60 0.70
CA LYS A 181 4.58 23.28 1.37
C LYS A 181 5.78 23.54 0.43
N GLY A 182 5.57 23.45 -0.88
CA GLY A 182 6.60 23.59 -1.92
C GLY A 182 6.60 24.94 -2.63
#